data_AF-A0A1H8LXC0-F1
#
_entry.id   AF-A0A1H8LXC0-F1
#
_cell.length_a   1.000
_cell.length_b   1.000
_cell.length_c   1.000
_cell.angle_alpha   90.00
_cell.angle_beta   90.00
_cell.angle_gamma   90.00
#
_symmetry.space_group_name_H-M   'P 1'
#
loop_
_entity.id
_entity.type
_entity.pdbx_description
1 polymer ?
#
loop_
_entity_poly.entity_id
_entity_poly.type
_entity_poly.pdbx_seq_one_letter_code
_entity_poly.pdbx_strand_id
1 'polypeptide(L)'
;MIDWSQVKALHNEIGAQDFDEVVEMFMQEAQETIARLRTVPHPETLEAELHHLKGSALNLGFRGFAALCHAGEALAAEGMAQQVALAEIAAQFMHSRRLFDEGLAQALAA
;
A
#
# COMPACT_ATOMS: atom_id res chain seq x y z
N MET A 1 -4.12 8.42 6.58
CA MET A 1 -3.61 8.37 7.97
C MET A 1 -2.67 7.18 8.08
N ILE A 2 -1.48 7.41 8.63
CA ILE A 2 -0.41 6.41 8.81
C ILE A 2 -0.50 5.85 10.23
N ASP A 3 -0.37 4.52 10.36
CA ASP A 3 -0.25 3.83 11.64
C ASP A 3 1.21 3.79 12.08
N TRP A 4 1.67 4.85 12.73
CA TRP A 4 3.07 4.95 13.16
C TRP A 4 3.48 3.90 14.21
N SER A 5 2.53 3.35 14.96
CA SER A 5 2.81 2.24 15.88
C SER A 5 3.21 0.98 15.12
N GLN A 6 2.51 0.67 14.03
CA GLN A 6 2.88 -0.42 13.12
C GLN A 6 4.24 -0.18 12.46
N VAL A 7 4.51 1.04 12.01
CA VAL A 7 5.80 1.41 11.40
C VAL A 7 6.97 1.19 12.37
N LYS A 8 6.82 1.60 13.64
CA LYS A 8 7.84 1.36 14.68
C LYS A 8 8.02 -0.12 14.99
N ALA A 9 6.92 -0.88 15.04
CA ALA A 9 6.99 -2.33 15.23
C ALA A 9 7.78 -2.99 14.10
N LEU A 10 7.48 -2.64 12.84
CA LEU A 10 8.20 -3.12 11.66
C LEU A 10 9.68 -2.73 11.70
N HIS A 11 10.00 -1.47 12.04
CA HIS A 11 11.38 -1.01 12.20
C HIS A 11 12.14 -1.79 13.28
N ASN A 12 11.49 -2.12 14.41
CA ASN A 12 12.12 -2.89 15.47
C ASN A 12 12.31 -4.37 15.11
N GLU A 13 11.42 -4.94 14.30
CA GLU A 13 11.49 -6.32 13.83
C GLU A 13 12.60 -6.51 12.78
N ILE A 14 12.67 -5.60 11.81
CA ILE A 14 13.66 -5.64 10.73
C ILE A 14 15.02 -5.14 11.21
N GLY A 15 15.02 -4.14 12.10
CA GLY A 15 16.22 -3.44 12.52
C GLY A 15 16.55 -2.25 11.63
N ALA A 16 17.21 -1.23 12.22
CA ALA A 16 17.47 0.04 11.56
C ALA A 16 18.35 -0.05 10.30
N GLN A 17 19.17 -1.11 10.18
CA GLN A 17 20.10 -1.28 9.06
C GLN A 17 19.37 -1.70 7.78
N ASP A 18 18.31 -2.50 7.92
CA ASP A 18 17.60 -3.13 6.80
C ASP A 18 16.24 -2.47 6.54
N PHE A 19 15.74 -1.65 7.47
CA PHE A 19 14.40 -1.05 7.38
C PHE A 19 14.22 -0.16 6.15
N ASP A 20 15.16 0.73 5.88
CA ASP A 20 15.05 1.68 4.76
C ASP A 20 15.00 0.95 3.40
N GLU A 21 15.83 -0.09 3.23
CA GLU A 21 15.85 -0.93 2.03
C GLU A 21 14.52 -1.67 1.86
N VAL A 22 14.01 -2.29 2.93
CA VAL A 22 12.75 -3.03 2.88
C VAL A 22 11.57 -2.10 2.57
N VAL A 23 11.53 -0.91 3.17
CA VAL A 23 10.50 0.09 2.86
C VAL A 23 10.59 0.53 1.41
N GLU A 24 11.79 0.83 0.90
CA GLU A 24 11.98 1.23 -0.50
C GLU A 24 11.50 0.14 -1.46
N MET A 25 11.84 -1.13 -1.20
CA MET A 25 11.37 -2.27 -1.99
C MET A 25 9.84 -2.36 -2.02
N PHE A 26 9.18 -2.29 -0.86
CA PHE A 26 7.71 -2.32 -0.81
C PHE A 26 7.06 -1.14 -1.54
N MET A 27 7.64 0.06 -1.41
CA MET A 27 7.14 1.25 -2.09
C MET A 27 7.28 1.14 -3.60
N GLN A 28 8.41 0.60 -4.08
CA GLN A 28 8.65 0.38 -5.49
C GLN A 28 7.67 -0.66 -6.05
N GLU A 29 7.53 -1.82 -5.39
CA GLU A 29 6.63 -2.89 -5.83
C GLU A 29 5.16 -2.42 -5.87
N ALA A 30 4.72 -1.68 -4.85
CA ALA A 30 3.37 -1.10 -4.83
C ALA A 30 3.18 -0.08 -5.96
N GLN A 31 4.18 0.77 -6.22
CA GLN A 31 4.14 1.75 -7.29
C GLN A 31 4.06 1.10 -8.68
N GLU A 32 4.84 0.06 -8.92
CA GLU A 32 4.85 -0.72 -10.17
C GLU A 32 3.52 -1.43 -10.38
N THR A 33 2.98 -2.05 -9.32
CA THR A 33 1.67 -2.71 -9.36
C THR A 33 0.55 -1.73 -9.68
N ILE A 34 0.52 -0.56 -9.04
CA ILE A 34 -0.46 0.49 -9.35
C ILE A 34 -0.31 0.98 -10.80
N ALA A 35 0.91 1.14 -11.31
CA ALA A 35 1.15 1.55 -12.68
C ALA A 35 0.61 0.52 -13.69
N ARG A 36 0.85 -0.78 -13.43
CA ARG A 36 0.29 -1.90 -14.21
C ARG A 36 -1.23 -1.87 -14.20
N LEU A 37 -1.86 -1.79 -13.03
CA LEU A 37 -3.32 -1.77 -12.89
C LEU A 37 -3.98 -0.59 -13.63
N ARG A 38 -3.33 0.58 -13.69
CA ARG A 38 -3.87 1.76 -14.39
C ARG A 38 -3.78 1.68 -15.92
N THR A 39 -2.88 0.86 -16.45
CA THR A 39 -2.59 0.80 -17.90
C THR A 39 -3.35 -0.34 -18.56
N VAL A 40 -3.26 -1.55 -17.98
CA VAL A 40 -3.95 -2.74 -18.48
C VAL A 40 -4.51 -3.51 -17.27
N PRO A 41 -5.69 -3.11 -16.74
CA PRO A 41 -6.33 -3.87 -15.69
C PRO A 41 -6.74 -5.23 -16.27
N HIS A 42 -6.18 -6.30 -15.73
CA HIS A 42 -6.60 -7.67 -16.01
C HIS A 42 -7.61 -8.09 -14.94
N PRO A 43 -8.92 -8.18 -15.27
CA PRO A 43 -9.95 -8.48 -14.28
C PRO A 43 -9.70 -9.79 -13.52
N GLU A 44 -9.10 -10.77 -14.20
CA GLU A 44 -8.80 -12.10 -13.65
C GLU A 44 -7.71 -12.09 -12.57
N THR A 45 -6.81 -11.10 -12.58
CA THR A 45 -5.74 -10.98 -11.57
C THR A 45 -5.98 -9.84 -10.58
N LEU A 46 -7.02 -9.02 -10.81
CA LEU A 46 -7.26 -7.80 -10.04
C LEU A 46 -7.46 -8.07 -8.55
N GLU A 47 -8.19 -9.13 -8.20
CA GLU A 47 -8.38 -9.53 -6.80
C GLU A 47 -7.04 -9.78 -6.10
N ALA A 48 -6.19 -10.63 -6.70
CA ALA A 48 -4.90 -11.00 -6.14
C ALA A 48 -3.94 -9.80 -6.04
N GLU A 49 -3.92 -8.94 -7.06
CA GLU A 49 -3.12 -7.71 -7.10
C GLU A 49 -3.54 -6.75 -5.97
N LEU A 50 -4.85 -6.57 -5.75
CA LEU A 50 -5.38 -5.73 -4.67
C LEU A 50 -5.16 -6.35 -3.30
N HIS A 51 -5.25 -7.68 -3.17
CA HIS A 51 -4.91 -8.40 -1.95
C HIS A 51 -3.44 -8.18 -1.57
N HIS A 52 -2.53 -8.28 -2.54
CA HIS A 52 -1.11 -8.03 -2.34
C HIS A 52 -0.87 -6.57 -1.89
N LEU A 53 -1.43 -5.60 -2.61
CA LEU A 53 -1.32 -4.18 -2.24
C LEU A 53 -1.87 -3.89 -0.83
N LYS A 54 -2.98 -4.53 -0.45
CA LYS A 54 -3.53 -4.43 0.91
C LYS A 54 -2.54 -4.93 1.95
N GLY A 55 -1.88 -6.06 1.70
CA GLY A 55 -0.83 -6.61 2.58
C GLY A 55 0.33 -5.63 2.78
N SER A 56 0.89 -5.12 1.68
CA SER A 56 1.98 -4.13 1.71
C SER A 56 1.56 -2.84 2.44
N ALA A 57 0.31 -2.39 2.20
CA ALA A 57 -0.26 -1.23 2.87
C ALA A 57 -0.36 -1.43 4.39
N LEU A 58 -0.82 -2.60 4.85
CA LEU A 58 -0.94 -2.89 6.28
C LEU A 58 0.43 -2.96 6.96
N ASN A 59 1.42 -3.58 6.31
CA ASN A 59 2.80 -3.64 6.82
C ASN A 59 3.39 -2.23 7.03
N LEU A 60 3.18 -1.33 6.07
CA LEU A 60 3.66 0.06 6.13
C LEU A 60 2.74 1.01 6.94
N GLY A 61 1.65 0.50 7.52
CA GLY A 61 0.70 1.29 8.29
C GLY A 61 -0.21 2.21 7.47
N PHE A 62 -0.36 2.00 6.16
CA PHE A 62 -1.15 2.83 5.24
C PHE A 62 -2.65 2.51 5.33
N ARG A 63 -3.27 2.75 6.49
CA ARG A 63 -4.66 2.31 6.79
C ARG A 63 -5.69 2.70 5.73
N GLY A 64 -5.62 3.95 5.25
CA GLY A 64 -6.55 4.43 4.22
C GLY A 64 -6.35 3.75 2.86
N PHE A 65 -5.09 3.47 2.49
CA PHE A 65 -4.78 2.74 1.26
C PHE A 65 -5.21 1.27 1.38
N ALA A 66 -4.91 0.61 2.50
CA ALA A 66 -5.33 -0.75 2.79
C ALA A 66 -6.86 -0.92 2.70
N ALA A 67 -7.63 0.04 3.22
CA ALA A 67 -9.09 0.01 3.17
C ALA A 67 -9.62 0.08 1.72
N LEU A 68 -9.04 0.94 0.87
CA LEU A 68 -9.44 1.01 -0.54
C LEU A 68 -9.04 -0.25 -1.32
N CYS A 69 -7.85 -0.80 -1.06
CA CYS A 69 -7.43 -2.08 -1.65
C CYS A 69 -8.38 -3.21 -1.25
N HIS A 70 -8.79 -3.27 0.03
CA HIS A 70 -9.73 -4.27 0.52
C HIS A 70 -11.12 -4.14 -0.12
N ALA A 71 -11.65 -2.93 -0.28
CA ALA A 71 -12.93 -2.70 -0.95
C ALA A 71 -12.86 -3.12 -2.43
N GLY A 72 -11.76 -2.79 -3.12
CA GLY A 72 -11.54 -3.21 -4.50
C GLY A 72 -11.37 -4.71 -4.65
N GLU A 73 -10.65 -5.36 -3.72
CA GLU A 73 -10.48 -6.81 -3.65
C GLU A 73 -11.84 -7.51 -3.54
N ALA A 74 -12.73 -7.04 -2.65
CA ALA A 74 -14.07 -7.58 -2.51
C ALA A 74 -14.91 -7.44 -3.79
N LEU A 75 -14.88 -6.27 -4.44
CA LEU A 75 -15.56 -6.05 -5.71
C LEU A 75 -15.02 -6.95 -6.83
N ALA A 76 -13.71 -7.16 -6.88
CA ALA A 76 -13.09 -8.06 -7.87
C ALA A 76 -13.53 -9.52 -7.64
N ALA A 77 -13.56 -9.97 -6.39
CA ALA A 77 -14.03 -11.31 -6.01
C ALA A 77 -15.51 -11.54 -6.37
N GLU A 78 -16.33 -10.50 -6.35
CA GLU A 78 -17.73 -10.53 -6.78
C GLU A 78 -17.91 -10.45 -8.31
N GLY A 79 -16.82 -10.43 -9.09
CA GLY A 79 -16.86 -10.27 -10.55
C GLY A 79 -17.20 -8.86 -11.02
N MET A 80 -17.08 -7.87 -10.13
CA MET A 80 -17.39 -6.45 -10.36
C MET A 80 -16.11 -5.62 -10.53
N ALA A 81 -15.07 -6.20 -11.14
CA ALA A 81 -13.76 -5.58 -11.37
C ALA A 81 -13.83 -4.18 -12.02
N GLN A 82 -14.81 -3.95 -12.89
CA GLN A 82 -15.08 -2.66 -13.53
C GLN A 82 -15.54 -1.55 -12.58
N GLN A 83 -15.98 -1.90 -11.37
CA GLN A 83 -16.39 -0.95 -10.33
C GLN A 83 -15.26 -0.58 -9.38
N VAL A 84 -14.10 -1.24 -9.49
CA VAL A 84 -12.94 -0.92 -8.67
C VAL A 84 -12.41 0.47 -9.03
N ALA A 85 -12.37 1.36 -8.05
CA ALA A 85 -11.89 2.74 -8.20
C ALA A 85 -10.35 2.82 -8.24
N LEU A 86 -9.73 2.27 -9.29
CA LEU A 86 -8.26 2.23 -9.45
C LEU A 86 -7.60 3.61 -9.39
N ALA A 87 -8.27 4.66 -9.87
CA ALA A 87 -7.77 6.02 -9.80
C ALA A 87 -7.69 6.53 -8.34
N GLU A 88 -8.67 6.20 -7.51
CA GLU A 88 -8.70 6.56 -6.08
C GLU A 88 -7.65 5.79 -5.30
N ILE A 89 -7.52 4.49 -5.56
CA ILE A 89 -6.48 3.62 -4.98
C ILE A 89 -5.09 4.21 -5.28
N ALA A 90 -4.83 4.60 -6.54
CA ALA A 90 -3.57 5.21 -6.94
C ALA A 90 -3.32 6.57 -6.27
N ALA A 91 -4.34 7.43 -6.19
CA ALA A 91 -4.23 8.72 -5.53
C ALA A 91 -3.94 8.57 -4.03
N GLN A 92 -4.58 7.60 -3.39
CA GLN A 92 -4.43 7.32 -1.96
C GLN A 92 -3.05 6.73 -1.63
N PHE A 93 -2.49 5.90 -2.51
CA PHE A 93 -1.10 5.45 -2.38
C PHE A 93 -0.12 6.62 -2.42
N MET A 94 -0.22 7.49 -3.43
CA MET A 94 0.66 8.67 -3.54
C MET A 94 0.52 9.59 -2.33
N HIS A 95 -0.70 9.77 -1.82
CA HIS A 95 -0.94 10.56 -0.61
C HIS A 95 -0.31 9.91 0.63
N SER A 96 -0.46 8.59 0.80
CA SER A 96 0.11 7.85 1.93
C SER A 96 1.64 7.87 1.90
N ARG A 97 2.25 7.69 0.71
CA ARG A 97 3.70 7.80 0.52
C ARG A 97 4.23 9.17 0.94
N ARG A 98 3.62 10.27 0.48
CA ARG A 98 4.04 11.62 0.90
C ARG A 98 3.99 11.81 2.41
N LEU A 99 2.89 11.40 3.05
CA LEU A 99 2.75 11.50 4.51
C LEU A 99 3.76 10.63 5.25
N PHE A 100 4.10 9.46 4.70
CA PHE A 100 5.10 8.58 5.25
C PHE A 100 6.48 9.23 5.18
N ASP A 101 6.89 9.72 4.00
CA ASP A 101 8.18 10.38 3.78
C ASP A 101 8.34 11.63 4.67
N GLU A 102 7.28 12.43 4.82
CA GLU A 102 7.27 13.63 5.67
C GLU A 102 7.33 13.31 7.18
N GLY A 103 6.73 12.20 7.61
CA GLY A 103 6.55 11.86 9.03
C GLY A 103 7.51 10.84 9.60
N LEU A 104 8.21 10.06 8.75
CA LEU A 104 9.01 8.91 9.18
C LEU A 104 10.09 9.28 10.20
N ALA A 105 10.89 10.31 9.90
CA ALA A 105 11.98 10.73 10.77
C ALA A 105 11.46 11.15 12.17
N GLN A 106 10.33 11.86 12.22
CA GLN A 106 9.71 12.26 13.48
C GLN A 106 9.16 11.05 14.24
N ALA A 107 8.57 10.08 13.53
CA ALA A 107 8.00 8.89 14.13
C ALA A 107 9.06 7.97 14.76
N LEU A 108 10.22 7.82 14.11
CA LEU A 108 11.32 6.98 14.60
C LEU A 108 12.14 7.65 15.73
N ALA A 109 12.12 8.98 15.83
CA ALA A 109 12.79 9.72 16.89
C ALA A 109 11.99 9.79 18.22
N ALA A 110 10.72 9.37 18.21
CA ALA A 110 9.76 9.48 19.32
C ALA A 110 9.47 8.14 19.99
#